data_AF-A0A8T6LYS8-F1
#
_entry.id   AF-A0A8T6LYS8-F1
#
_cell.length_a   1.000
_cell.length_b   1.000
_cell.length_c   1.000
_cell.angle_alpha   90.00
_cell.angle_beta   90.00
_cell.angle_gamma   90.00
#
_symmetry.space_group_name_H-M   'P 1'
#
loop_
_entity.id
_entity.type
_entity.pdbx_description
1 polymer ?
#
loop_
_entity_poly.entity_id
_entity_poly.type
_entity_poly.pdbx_seq_one_letter_code
_entity_poly.pdbx_strand_id
1 'polypeptide(L)'
;MAQRSYQSSLLVLFMLMACCLPGNLASTDGQIEEPSSWPEGSTAYDNMVSLTEFGYRQIDTSANENARNWIASELEGMGYEVERQSFTTEVCSNCQNIVVTINGTIEDDWRVVGAHHDAICYSPPPLIGVTYPGCTNTGAYDDGTGSG
;
A
#
# COMPACT_ATOMS: atom_id res chain seq x y z
N MET A 1 -2.09 -66.08 8.38
CA MET A 1 -1.07 -65.21 7.75
C MET A 1 -1.51 -64.59 6.42
N ALA A 2 -2.38 -65.21 5.63
CA ALA A 2 -2.81 -64.66 4.33
C ALA A 2 -3.64 -63.35 4.43
N GLN A 3 -4.52 -63.22 5.42
CA GLN A 3 -5.48 -62.10 5.53
C GLN A 3 -4.82 -60.72 5.76
N ARG A 4 -3.67 -60.69 6.48
CA ARG A 4 -2.87 -59.48 6.72
C ARG A 4 -2.10 -59.00 5.47
N SER A 5 -1.74 -59.95 4.59
CA SER A 5 -1.07 -59.64 3.32
C SER A 5 -2.00 -58.91 2.36
N TYR A 6 -3.27 -59.35 2.25
CA TYR A 6 -4.25 -58.73 1.36
C TYR A 6 -4.58 -57.30 1.75
N GLN A 7 -4.68 -56.99 3.06
CA GLN A 7 -4.92 -55.62 3.53
C GLN A 7 -3.77 -54.67 3.19
N SER A 8 -2.53 -55.16 3.30
CA SER A 8 -1.33 -54.37 2.97
C SER A 8 -1.22 -54.10 1.47
N SER A 9 -1.53 -55.11 0.65
CA SER A 9 -1.57 -54.97 -0.82
C SER A 9 -2.66 -54.02 -1.30
N LEU A 10 -3.84 -54.04 -0.66
CA LEU A 10 -4.94 -53.14 -0.97
C LEU A 10 -4.62 -51.68 -0.63
N LEU A 11 -3.95 -51.44 0.49
CA LEU A 11 -3.55 -50.09 0.91
C LEU A 11 -2.53 -49.48 -0.07
N VAL A 12 -1.56 -50.28 -0.52
CA VAL A 12 -0.54 -49.86 -1.50
C VAL A 12 -1.19 -49.55 -2.86
N LEU A 13 -2.16 -50.38 -3.28
CA LEU A 13 -2.87 -50.15 -4.53
C LEU A 13 -3.74 -48.88 -4.49
N PHE A 14 -4.35 -48.58 -3.34
CA PHE A 14 -5.10 -47.34 -3.13
C PHE A 14 -4.19 -46.10 -3.17
N MET A 15 -3.00 -46.16 -2.55
CA MET A 15 -2.02 -45.06 -2.64
C MET A 15 -1.52 -44.85 -4.07
N LEU A 16 -1.25 -45.91 -4.82
CA LEU A 16 -0.81 -45.83 -6.22
C LEU A 16 -1.91 -45.25 -7.13
N MET A 17 -3.19 -45.59 -6.91
CA MET A 17 -4.29 -44.98 -7.64
C MET A 17 -4.46 -43.48 -7.33
N ALA A 18 -4.15 -43.04 -6.11
CA ALA A 18 -4.19 -41.62 -5.76
C ALA A 18 -3.10 -40.80 -6.49
N CYS A 19 -1.93 -41.40 -6.78
CA CYS A 19 -0.87 -40.76 -7.57
C CYS A 19 -1.19 -40.64 -9.07
N CYS A 20 -2.19 -41.38 -9.57
CA CYS A 20 -2.61 -41.36 -10.98
C CYS A 20 -3.80 -40.42 -11.24
N LEU A 21 -4.30 -39.71 -10.22
CA LEU A 21 -5.30 -38.67 -10.43
C LEU A 21 -4.60 -37.49 -11.13
N PRO A 22 -5.02 -37.09 -12.35
CA PRO A 22 -4.52 -35.87 -12.96
C PRO A 22 -4.93 -34.71 -12.05
N GLY A 23 -3.96 -34.17 -11.33
CA GLY A 23 -4.12 -32.91 -10.63
C GLY A 23 -4.39 -31.85 -11.67
N ASN A 24 -5.65 -31.42 -11.79
CA ASN A 24 -5.95 -30.16 -12.43
C ASN A 24 -5.33 -29.09 -11.54
N LEU A 25 -4.13 -28.62 -11.90
CA LEU A 25 -3.73 -27.26 -11.60
C LEU A 25 -4.74 -26.40 -12.36
N ALA A 26 -5.84 -26.05 -11.69
CA ALA A 26 -6.67 -24.98 -12.16
C ALA A 26 -5.72 -23.80 -12.28
N SER A 27 -5.42 -23.39 -13.52
CA SER A 27 -4.84 -22.08 -13.78
C SER A 27 -5.93 -21.13 -13.31
N THR A 28 -5.86 -20.73 -12.04
CA THR A 28 -6.49 -19.50 -11.62
C THR A 28 -5.69 -18.40 -12.29
N ASP A 29 -5.96 -18.18 -13.59
CA ASP A 29 -5.91 -16.84 -14.13
C ASP A 29 -6.96 -16.08 -13.32
N GLY A 30 -6.60 -15.68 -12.10
CA GLY A 30 -7.33 -14.69 -11.35
C GLY A 30 -7.36 -13.51 -12.29
N GLN A 31 -8.56 -13.15 -12.76
CA GLN A 31 -8.70 -11.97 -13.57
C GLN A 31 -8.11 -10.84 -12.74
N ILE A 32 -6.95 -10.35 -13.16
CA ILE A 32 -6.34 -9.16 -12.59
C ILE A 32 -7.33 -8.07 -12.96
N GLU A 33 -8.15 -7.67 -12.00
CA GLU A 33 -9.00 -6.50 -12.15
C GLU A 33 -8.05 -5.31 -12.21
N GLU A 34 -7.67 -4.91 -13.43
CA GLU A 34 -6.96 -3.65 -13.61
C GLU A 34 -7.87 -2.50 -13.17
N PRO A 35 -7.30 -1.48 -12.52
CA PRO A 35 -8.06 -0.30 -12.16
C PRO A 35 -8.70 0.30 -13.43
N SER A 36 -9.92 0.81 -13.28
CA SER A 36 -10.66 1.41 -14.41
C SER A 36 -9.95 2.63 -15.01
N SER A 37 -9.03 3.24 -14.25
CA SER A 37 -8.22 4.39 -14.64
C SER A 37 -6.85 4.34 -13.96
N TRP A 38 -5.86 4.95 -14.60
CA TRP A 38 -4.52 5.16 -14.04
C TRP A 38 -4.29 6.65 -13.78
N PRO A 39 -3.44 7.02 -12.80
CA PRO A 39 -3.04 8.40 -12.61
C PRO A 39 -2.45 9.00 -13.89
N GLU A 40 -2.91 10.19 -14.28
CA GLU A 40 -2.38 10.90 -15.43
C GLU A 40 -1.28 11.87 -14.99
N GLY A 41 -0.08 11.75 -15.56
CA GLY A 41 1.04 12.62 -15.18
C GLY A 41 0.77 14.13 -15.36
N SER A 42 -0.18 14.50 -16.23
CA SER A 42 -0.63 15.89 -16.39
C SER A 42 -1.35 16.45 -15.17
N THR A 43 -1.97 15.62 -14.33
CA THR A 43 -2.68 16.06 -13.12
C THR A 43 -1.77 16.19 -11.91
N ALA A 44 -0.54 15.66 -11.96
CA ALA A 44 0.37 15.65 -10.82
C ALA A 44 0.64 17.05 -10.24
N TYR A 45 0.77 18.06 -11.10
CA TYR A 45 0.95 19.44 -10.63
C TYR A 45 -0.30 19.96 -9.91
N ASP A 46 -1.49 19.71 -10.46
CA ASP A 46 -2.76 20.19 -9.90
C ASP A 46 -3.09 19.47 -8.58
N ASN A 47 -2.75 18.20 -8.48
CA ASN A 47 -2.87 17.42 -7.25
C ASN A 47 -1.88 17.90 -6.18
N MET A 48 -0.62 18.18 -6.55
CA MET A 48 0.35 18.79 -5.64
C MET A 48 -0.19 20.13 -5.12
N VAL A 49 -0.73 20.97 -6.00
CA VAL A 49 -1.36 22.24 -5.60
C VAL A 49 -2.50 21.98 -4.63
N SER A 50 -3.42 21.08 -4.96
CA SER A 50 -4.56 20.71 -4.09
C SER A 50 -4.08 20.24 -2.71
N LEU A 51 -3.03 19.44 -2.65
CA LEU A 51 -2.44 18.98 -1.41
C LEU A 51 -1.88 20.15 -0.56
N THR A 52 -1.31 21.19 -1.21
CA THR A 52 -0.83 22.40 -0.52
C THR A 52 -1.94 23.25 0.08
N GLU A 53 -3.17 23.18 -0.44
CA GLU A 53 -4.31 23.97 0.04
C GLU A 53 -4.79 23.56 1.44
N PHE A 54 -4.46 22.34 1.89
CA PHE A 54 -4.68 21.92 3.27
C PHE A 54 -3.76 22.63 4.28
N GLY A 55 -2.76 23.38 3.81
CA GLY A 55 -1.83 24.14 4.63
C GLY A 55 -0.70 23.27 5.20
N TYR A 56 -0.28 23.56 6.44
CA TYR A 56 0.80 22.82 7.09
C TYR A 56 0.29 21.48 7.64
N ARG A 57 0.51 20.41 6.87
CA ARG A 57 0.13 19.01 7.19
C ARG A 57 1.02 18.39 8.25
N GLN A 58 1.24 19.11 9.35
CA GLN A 58 1.97 18.62 10.51
C GLN A 58 1.25 17.41 11.11
N ILE A 59 2.00 16.39 11.53
CA ILE A 59 1.47 15.25 12.28
C ILE A 59 0.55 15.68 13.43
N ASP A 60 -0.48 14.89 13.71
CA ASP A 60 -1.51 15.16 14.73
C ASP A 60 -2.29 16.48 14.56
N THR A 61 -2.38 17.01 13.33
CA THR A 61 -3.22 18.17 13.01
C THR A 61 -4.32 17.83 12.02
N SER A 62 -5.46 18.53 12.10
CA SER A 62 -6.58 18.36 11.15
C SER A 62 -6.17 18.59 9.68
N ALA A 63 -5.15 19.42 9.42
CA ALA A 63 -4.61 19.60 8.07
C ALA A 63 -4.03 18.29 7.52
N ASN A 64 -3.24 17.57 8.33
CA ASN A 64 -2.73 16.25 7.97
C ASN A 64 -3.86 15.23 7.81
N GLU A 65 -4.85 15.24 8.73
CA GLU A 65 -5.99 14.30 8.64
C GLU A 65 -6.84 14.51 7.40
N ASN A 66 -7.12 15.76 7.05
CA ASN A 66 -7.90 16.10 5.88
C ASN A 66 -7.13 15.76 4.59
N ALA A 67 -5.83 16.03 4.55
CA ALA A 67 -4.98 15.71 3.40
C ALA A 67 -4.92 14.20 3.14
N ARG A 68 -4.67 13.37 4.16
CA ARG A 68 -4.65 11.90 3.98
C ARG A 68 -6.04 11.35 3.62
N ASN A 69 -7.11 11.98 4.10
CA ASN A 69 -8.45 11.63 3.68
C ASN A 69 -8.69 11.94 2.20
N TRP A 70 -8.23 13.10 1.74
CA TRP A 70 -8.28 13.47 0.34
C TRP A 70 -7.47 12.52 -0.55
N ILE A 71 -6.21 12.21 -0.21
CA ILE A 71 -5.37 11.25 -0.97
C ILE A 71 -6.09 9.91 -1.13
N ALA A 72 -6.63 9.36 -0.04
CA ALA A 72 -7.36 8.11 -0.12
C ALA A 72 -8.61 8.20 -1.00
N SER A 73 -9.37 9.30 -0.91
CA SER A 73 -10.55 9.51 -1.75
C SER A 73 -10.22 9.66 -3.24
N GLU A 74 -9.11 10.30 -3.59
CA GLU A 74 -8.64 10.37 -4.99
C GLU A 74 -8.30 8.96 -5.51
N LEU A 75 -7.55 8.17 -4.72
CA LEU A 75 -7.17 6.80 -5.09
C LEU A 75 -8.39 5.87 -5.20
N GLU A 76 -9.31 5.93 -4.24
CA GLU A 76 -10.59 5.21 -4.28
C GLU A 76 -11.42 5.65 -5.51
N GLY A 77 -11.41 6.94 -5.84
CA GLY A 77 -12.07 7.51 -7.01
C GLY A 77 -11.52 6.99 -8.34
N MET A 78 -10.24 6.62 -8.39
CA MET A 78 -9.60 5.95 -9.54
C MET A 78 -9.93 4.45 -9.62
N GLY A 79 -10.56 3.89 -8.58
CA GLY A 79 -10.94 2.48 -8.48
C GLY A 79 -9.95 1.61 -7.71
N TYR A 80 -9.00 2.21 -6.98
CA TYR A 80 -8.07 1.45 -6.15
C TYR A 80 -8.69 1.03 -4.81
N GLU A 81 -8.34 -0.17 -4.34
CA GLU A 81 -8.57 -0.56 -2.95
C GLU A 81 -7.48 0.07 -2.08
N VAL A 82 -7.90 0.96 -1.18
CA VAL A 82 -7.00 1.70 -0.29
C VAL A 82 -6.96 1.04 1.09
N GLU A 83 -5.78 0.58 1.49
CA GLU A 83 -5.49 0.13 2.84
C GLU A 83 -4.96 1.31 3.67
N ARG A 84 -5.58 1.55 4.83
CA ARG A 84 -5.12 2.54 5.81
C ARG A 84 -4.45 1.84 6.98
N GLN A 85 -3.15 2.04 7.12
CA GLN A 85 -2.34 1.44 8.18
C GLN A 85 -2.08 2.47 9.27
N SER A 86 -2.92 2.48 10.31
CA SER A 86 -2.76 3.38 11.45
C SER A 86 -1.69 2.88 12.43
N PHE A 87 -0.88 3.79 12.96
CA PHE A 87 0.16 3.50 13.95
C PHE A 87 0.43 4.69 14.88
N THR A 88 1.17 4.45 15.95
CA THR A 88 1.62 5.49 16.90
C THR A 88 3.14 5.47 17.02
N THR A 89 3.71 6.61 17.38
CA THR A 89 5.14 6.78 17.70
C THR A 89 5.28 7.62 18.98
N GLU A 90 6.51 7.88 19.42
CA GLU A 90 6.76 8.80 20.53
C GLU A 90 6.30 10.24 20.25
N VAL A 91 6.18 10.63 18.98
CA VAL A 91 5.89 12.00 18.55
C VAL A 91 4.57 12.13 17.78
N CYS A 92 3.86 11.03 17.54
CA CYS A 92 2.65 10.98 16.73
C CYS A 92 1.63 10.00 17.32
N SER A 93 0.46 10.51 17.64
CA SER A 93 -0.66 9.73 18.19
C SER A 93 -1.66 9.28 17.14
N ASN A 94 -1.66 9.91 15.96
CA ASN A 94 -2.60 9.67 14.87
C ASN A 94 -1.90 9.55 13.51
N CYS A 95 -0.86 8.72 13.45
CA CYS A 95 -0.11 8.45 12.23
C CYS A 95 -0.79 7.38 11.38
N GLN A 96 -0.68 7.51 10.06
CA GLN A 96 -1.31 6.58 9.12
C GLN A 96 -0.53 6.52 7.81
N ASN A 97 -0.26 5.31 7.32
CA ASN A 97 0.14 5.10 5.93
C ASN A 97 -1.11 4.84 5.08
N ILE A 98 -1.04 5.23 3.81
CA ILE A 98 -2.03 4.91 2.77
C ILE A 98 -1.32 4.00 1.79
N VAL A 99 -1.85 2.78 1.60
CA VAL A 99 -1.23 1.76 0.76
C VAL A 99 -2.23 1.29 -0.27
N VAL A 100 -1.81 1.26 -1.53
CA VAL A 100 -2.54 0.64 -2.63
C VAL A 100 -1.69 -0.52 -3.15
N THR A 101 -2.32 -1.67 -3.32
CA THR A 101 -1.68 -2.84 -3.94
C THR A 101 -2.30 -3.08 -5.30
N ILE A 102 -1.46 -3.12 -6.33
CA ILE A 102 -1.88 -3.42 -7.70
C ILE A 102 -1.21 -4.72 -8.11
N ASN A 103 -2.03 -5.71 -8.49
CA ASN A 103 -1.51 -6.99 -8.93
C ASN A 103 -0.89 -6.84 -10.34
N GLY A 104 0.40 -7.17 -10.44
CA GLY A 104 1.11 -7.22 -11.71
C GLY A 104 0.99 -8.59 -12.40
N THR A 105 1.54 -8.69 -13.60
CA THR A 105 1.59 -9.94 -14.37
C THR A 105 2.89 -10.73 -14.18
N ILE A 106 3.86 -10.17 -13.46
CA ILE A 106 5.16 -10.81 -13.21
C ILE A 106 5.08 -11.49 -11.85
N GLU A 107 5.15 -12.81 -11.84
CA GLU A 107 5.16 -13.61 -10.62
C GLU A 107 6.44 -13.34 -9.80
N ASP A 108 6.31 -13.40 -8.48
CA ASP A 108 7.41 -13.24 -7.51
C ASP A 108 8.22 -11.93 -7.60
N ASP A 109 7.66 -10.87 -8.21
CA ASP A 109 8.27 -9.53 -8.28
C ASP A 109 7.39 -8.49 -7.57
N TRP A 110 8.01 -7.63 -6.75
CA TRP A 110 7.34 -6.52 -6.07
C TRP A 110 8.01 -5.20 -6.45
N ARG A 111 7.20 -4.23 -6.85
CA ARG A 111 7.64 -2.85 -7.07
C ARG A 111 7.00 -1.96 -6.04
N VAL A 112 7.83 -1.24 -5.29
CA VAL A 112 7.39 -0.30 -4.26
C VAL A 112 7.68 1.11 -4.74
N VAL A 113 6.63 1.90 -4.86
CA VAL A 113 6.69 3.35 -5.10
C VAL A 113 6.07 4.01 -3.88
N GLY A 114 6.74 5.02 -3.33
CA GLY A 114 6.27 5.68 -2.12
C GLY A 114 6.73 7.13 -2.04
N ALA A 115 5.96 7.92 -1.30
CA ALA A 115 6.23 9.29 -0.92
C ALA A 115 5.73 9.52 0.51
N HIS A 116 6.24 10.57 1.16
CA HIS A 116 5.68 11.04 2.42
C HIS A 116 4.70 12.19 2.14
N HIS A 117 3.65 12.30 2.96
CA HIS A 117 2.57 13.27 2.76
C HIS A 117 2.42 14.26 3.92
N ASP A 118 3.11 14.00 5.03
CA ASP A 118 3.25 14.92 6.16
C ASP A 118 4.28 16.00 5.84
N ALA A 119 3.98 17.20 6.34
CA ALA A 119 4.86 18.35 6.22
C ALA A 119 5.59 18.55 7.55
N ILE A 120 6.93 18.65 7.50
CA ILE A 120 7.76 18.98 8.65
C ILE A 120 8.67 20.15 8.32
N CYS A 121 8.91 21.00 9.31
CA CYS A 121 9.89 22.06 9.25
C CYS A 121 11.14 21.69 10.05
N TYR A 122 12.17 21.12 9.41
CA TYR A 122 13.42 20.85 10.12
C TYR A 122 14.27 22.12 10.24
N SER A 123 14.81 22.39 11.43
CA SER A 123 15.83 23.44 11.55
C SER A 123 17.11 23.04 10.80
N PRO A 124 17.71 23.99 10.06
CA PRO A 124 19.03 23.77 9.48
C PRO A 124 20.09 23.68 10.58
N PRO A 125 21.32 23.24 10.25
CA PRO A 125 22.44 23.27 11.18
C PRO A 125 22.56 24.62 11.92
N PRO A 126 22.88 24.62 13.23
CA PRO A 126 23.42 23.51 14.02
C PRO A 126 22.39 22.60 14.73
N LEU A 127 21.09 22.92 14.71
CA LEU A 127 20.05 22.16 15.42
C LEU A 127 19.30 21.22 14.46
N ILE A 128 20.01 20.27 13.87
CA ILE A 128 19.42 19.37 12.87
C ILE A 128 18.29 18.54 13.50
N GLY A 129 17.15 18.47 12.81
CA GLY A 129 16.05 17.57 13.19
C GLY A 129 15.07 18.14 14.22
N VAL A 130 15.21 19.40 14.63
CA VAL A 130 14.26 20.05 15.54
C VAL A 130 13.27 20.89 14.77
N THR A 131 11.98 20.74 15.04
CA THR A 131 10.95 21.64 14.49
C THR A 131 11.03 22.99 15.17
N TYR A 132 11.27 24.07 14.41
CA TYR A 132 11.33 25.41 15.00
C TYR A 132 9.92 25.89 15.39
N PRO A 133 9.74 26.44 16.60
CA PRO A 133 8.44 26.93 17.07
C PRO A 133 7.84 27.97 16.10
N GLY A 134 6.57 27.78 15.72
CA GLY A 134 5.85 28.71 14.87
C GLY A 134 6.11 28.56 13.36
N CYS A 135 6.82 27.53 12.92
CA CYS A 135 6.91 27.25 11.49
C CYS A 135 5.55 26.93 10.86
N THR A 136 5.35 27.41 9.64
CA THR A 136 4.37 26.86 8.70
C THR A 136 5.08 26.54 7.39
N ASN A 137 4.77 25.39 6.80
CA ASN A 137 5.28 24.97 5.51
C ASN A 137 4.15 24.29 4.74
N THR A 138 3.91 24.68 3.50
CA THR A 138 2.91 24.02 2.65
C THR A 138 3.40 22.66 2.15
N GLY A 139 4.70 22.36 2.31
CA GLY A 139 5.33 21.11 1.94
C GLY A 139 5.51 20.90 0.43
N ALA A 140 5.03 21.83 -0.40
CA ALA A 140 4.88 21.70 -1.86
C ALA A 140 5.97 20.89 -2.57
N TYR A 141 7.24 21.13 -2.26
CA TYR A 141 8.36 20.41 -2.84
C TYR A 141 8.70 19.10 -2.12
N ASP A 142 8.87 19.13 -0.80
CA ASP A 142 9.44 18.03 0.01
C ASP A 142 8.48 16.84 0.09
N ASP A 143 7.19 17.09 0.30
CA ASP A 143 6.14 16.07 0.35
C ASP A 143 5.25 16.08 -0.91
N GLY A 144 4.87 17.26 -1.36
CA GLY A 144 3.73 17.45 -2.26
C GLY A 144 3.98 16.91 -3.66
N THR A 145 5.22 16.98 -4.13
CA THR A 145 5.62 16.47 -5.45
C THR A 145 5.55 14.95 -5.57
N GLY A 146 5.65 14.22 -4.46
CA GLY A 146 5.58 12.77 -4.45
C GLY A 146 4.20 12.22 -4.12
N SER A 147 3.41 12.98 -3.36
CA SER A 147 2.09 12.54 -2.84
C SER A 147 0.89 13.15 -3.57
N GLY A 148 1.10 14.18 -4.40
CA GLY A 148 0.10 14.77 -5.28
C GLY A 148 0.14 14.15 -6.67
#